data_AF-N9S2A7-F1
#
_entry.id   AF-N9S2A7-F1
#
_cell.length_a   1.000
_cell.length_b   1.000
_cell.length_c   1.000
_cell.angle_alpha   90.00
_cell.angle_beta   90.00
_cell.angle_gamma   90.00
#
_symmetry.space_group_name_H-M   'P 1'
#
loop_
_entity.id
_entity.type
_entity.pdbx_description
1 polymer ?
#
loop_
_entity_poly.entity_id
_entity_poly.type
_entity_poly.pdbx_seq_one_letter_code
_entity_poly.pdbx_strand_id
1 'polypeptide(L)'
;MLIGLIVAGIILYLIISSYLKKSKDADEKTLRPMSEWVILANSGTKGHREKMSYSLIVQAGTILEQQNVLPNKALRNLMISKPELCKSNFVLFIMESASNLGSEQFDFLKNSYKTEQARVHLAQCIGLILHHGSESALAQIALAACSDPID
;
A
#
# COMPACT_ATOMS: atom_id res chain seq x y z
N MET A 1 12.54 38.92 18.40
CA MET A 1 11.74 37.72 18.74
C MET A 1 10.52 37.54 17.83
N LEU A 2 9.71 38.57 17.58
CA LEU A 2 8.50 38.46 16.73
C LEU A 2 8.80 37.99 15.29
N ILE A 3 9.82 38.57 14.64
CA ILE A 3 10.21 38.20 13.27
C ILE A 3 10.67 36.73 13.19
N GLY A 4 11.39 36.25 14.21
CA GLY A 4 11.84 34.85 14.28
C GLY A 4 10.67 33.86 14.41
N LEU A 5 9.63 34.21 15.18
CA LEU A 5 8.42 33.40 15.29
C LEU A 5 7.61 33.37 13.99
N ILE A 6 7.54 34.49 13.27
CA ILE A 6 6.86 34.56 11.97
C ILE A 6 7.58 33.68 10.94
N VAL A 7 8.91 33.78 10.86
CA VAL A 7 9.70 32.95 9.94
C VAL A 7 9.58 31.45 10.28
N ALA A 8 9.64 31.10 11.58
CA ALA A 8 9.43 29.72 12.01
C ALA A 8 8.03 29.20 11.65
N GLY A 9 6.99 30.03 11.79
CA GLY A 9 5.62 29.69 11.41
C GLY A 9 5.47 29.45 9.91
N ILE A 10 6.09 30.29 9.07
CA ILE A 10 6.07 30.12 7.60
C ILE A 10 6.79 28.82 7.21
N ILE A 11 7.96 28.54 7.78
CA ILE A 11 8.71 27.31 7.49
C ILE A 11 7.89 26.08 7.88
N LEU A 12 7.31 26.08 9.08
CA LEU A 12 6.46 24.97 9.54
C LEU A 12 5.24 24.78 8.62
N TYR A 13 4.59 25.86 8.24
CA TYR A 13 3.46 25.82 7.30
C TYR A 13 3.86 25.21 5.95
N LEU A 14 4.99 25.62 5.38
CA LEU A 14 5.48 25.08 4.11
C LEU A 14 5.81 23.58 4.20
N ILE A 15 6.41 23.13 5.31
CA ILE A 15 6.70 21.71 5.56
C ILE A 15 5.40 20.90 5.63
N ILE A 16 4.42 21.35 6.42
CA ILE A 16 3.14 20.67 6.59
C ILE A 16 2.37 20.63 5.26
N SER A 17 2.28 21.77 4.56
CA SER A 17 1.59 21.88 3.27
C SER A 17 2.21 20.96 2.21
N SER A 18 3.55 20.91 2.13
CA SER A 18 4.27 20.01 1.24
C SER A 18 4.02 18.54 1.59
N TYR A 19 4.01 18.19 2.88
CA TYR A 19 3.70 16.84 3.34
C TYR A 19 2.27 16.42 2.99
N LEU A 20 1.28 17.26 3.28
CA LEU A 20 -0.13 17.00 2.96
C LEU A 20 -0.35 16.85 1.45
N LYS A 21 0.27 17.71 0.64
CA LYS A 21 0.17 17.62 -0.83
C LYS A 21 0.73 16.29 -1.34
N LYS A 22 1.87 15.84 -0.80
CA LYS A 22 2.47 14.54 -1.16
C LYS A 22 1.62 13.35 -0.72
N SER A 23 0.99 13.42 0.45
CA SER A 23 0.05 12.38 0.91
C SER A 23 -1.15 12.29 -0.03
N LYS A 24 -1.76 13.44 -0.36
CA LYS A 24 -2.92 13.51 -1.25
C LYS A 24 -2.61 12.99 -2.66
N ASP A 25 -1.42 13.31 -3.19
CA ASP A 25 -0.93 12.78 -4.48
C ASP A 25 -0.78 11.25 -4.45
N ALA A 26 -0.22 10.69 -3.37
CA ALA A 26 -0.13 9.24 -3.20
C ALA A 26 -1.51 8.59 -3.12
N ASP A 27 -2.45 9.21 -2.40
CA ASP A 27 -3.82 8.73 -2.26
C ASP A 27 -4.57 8.74 -3.60
N GLU A 28 -4.43 9.81 -4.39
CA GLU A 28 -5.02 9.93 -5.72
C GLU A 28 -4.48 8.86 -6.67
N LYS A 29 -3.19 8.53 -6.59
CA LYS A 29 -2.58 7.49 -7.42
C LYS A 29 -3.18 6.12 -7.20
N THR A 30 -3.71 5.81 -6.01
CA THR A 30 -4.39 4.52 -5.74
C THR A 30 -5.71 4.33 -6.52
N LEU A 31 -6.28 5.41 -7.08
CA LEU A 31 -7.47 5.38 -7.92
C LEU A 31 -7.16 4.95 -9.36
N ARG A 32 -5.88 4.95 -9.75
CA ARG A 32 -5.44 4.47 -11.06
C ARG A 32 -5.56 2.95 -11.13
N PRO A 33 -5.71 2.38 -12.34
CA PRO A 33 -5.60 0.95 -12.53
C PRO A 33 -4.30 0.39 -11.93
N MET A 34 -4.32 -0.84 -11.41
CA MET A 34 -3.13 -1.44 -10.79
C MET A 34 -1.93 -1.46 -11.75
N SER A 35 -2.16 -1.82 -13.01
CA SER A 35 -1.14 -1.80 -14.07
C SER A 35 -0.46 -0.43 -14.22
N GLU A 36 -1.21 0.67 -14.19
CA GLU A 36 -0.66 2.03 -14.22
C GLU A 36 0.05 2.39 -12.92
N TRP A 37 -0.53 2.00 -11.78
CA TRP A 37 0.03 2.27 -10.46
C TRP A 37 1.42 1.65 -10.30
N VAL A 38 1.62 0.41 -10.77
CA VAL A 38 2.93 -0.28 -10.72
C VAL A 38 3.99 0.49 -11.53
N ILE A 39 3.63 0.97 -12.72
CA ILE A 39 4.54 1.78 -13.56
C ILE A 39 4.92 3.06 -12.82
N LEU A 40 3.95 3.77 -12.25
CA LEU A 40 4.19 5.01 -11.50
C LEU A 40 5.05 4.76 -10.26
N ALA A 41 4.79 3.69 -9.52
CA ALA A 41 5.54 3.31 -8.33
C ALA A 41 7.02 3.00 -8.66
N ASN A 42 7.26 2.33 -9.79
CA ASN A 42 8.62 1.95 -10.23
C ASN A 42 9.38 3.09 -10.94
N SER A 43 8.68 4.06 -11.53
CA SER A 43 9.31 5.25 -12.13
C SER A 43 9.80 6.29 -11.11
N GLY A 44 9.42 6.15 -9.85
CA GLY A 44 9.73 7.09 -8.77
C GLY A 44 11.01 6.76 -8.01
N THR A 45 11.36 7.62 -7.04
CA THR A 45 12.41 7.29 -6.06
C THR A 45 11.93 6.23 -5.07
N LYS A 46 12.86 5.49 -4.45
CA LYS A 46 12.55 4.51 -3.39
C LYS A 46 11.61 5.08 -2.31
N GLY A 47 11.86 6.31 -1.86
CA GLY A 47 11.01 6.99 -0.87
C GLY A 47 9.62 7.37 -1.39
N HIS A 48 9.48 7.64 -2.69
CA HIS A 48 8.18 7.88 -3.33
C HIS A 48 7.39 6.58 -3.50
N ARG A 49 8.07 5.50 -3.93
CA ARG A 49 7.53 4.14 -4.03
C ARG A 49 6.97 3.68 -2.68
N GLU A 50 7.76 3.80 -1.61
CA GLU A 50 7.34 3.43 -0.25
C GLU A 50 6.10 4.19 0.24
N LYS A 51 6.00 5.49 -0.08
CA LYS A 51 4.82 6.31 0.28
C LYS A 51 3.59 5.90 -0.51
N MET A 52 3.74 5.66 -1.81
CA MET A 52 2.65 5.15 -2.65
C MET A 52 2.17 3.80 -2.14
N SER A 53 3.10 2.87 -1.84
CA SER A 53 2.77 1.54 -1.30
C SER A 53 2.07 1.64 0.06
N TYR A 54 2.54 2.51 0.96
CA TYR A 54 1.86 2.77 2.24
C TYR A 54 0.41 3.21 2.03
N SER A 55 0.17 4.23 1.19
CA SER A 55 -1.17 4.71 0.89
C SER A 55 -2.05 3.59 0.31
N LEU A 56 -1.50 2.81 -0.63
CA LEU A 56 -2.18 1.68 -1.24
C LEU A 56 -2.63 0.65 -0.20
N ILE A 57 -1.73 0.25 0.72
CA ILE A 57 -2.03 -0.72 1.79
C ILE A 57 -3.11 -0.18 2.72
N VAL A 58 -3.03 1.10 3.12
CA VAL A 58 -4.04 1.71 4.01
C VAL A 58 -5.42 1.72 3.34
N GLN A 59 -5.51 2.14 2.08
CA GLN A 59 -6.78 2.21 1.37
C GLN A 59 -7.37 0.83 1.06
N ALA A 60 -6.53 -0.15 0.70
CA ALA A 60 -6.97 -1.54 0.58
C ALA A 60 -7.50 -2.08 1.91
N GLY A 61 -6.84 -1.75 3.03
CA GLY A 61 -7.30 -2.10 4.37
C GLY A 61 -8.68 -1.53 4.71
N THR A 62 -8.98 -0.29 4.28
CA THR A 62 -10.32 0.30 4.45
C THR A 62 -11.39 -0.44 3.65
N ILE A 63 -11.07 -0.92 2.44
CA ILE A 63 -12.00 -1.72 1.63
C ILE A 63 -12.27 -3.08 2.31
N LEU A 64 -11.23 -3.75 2.80
CA LEU A 64 -11.37 -5.04 3.51
C LEU A 64 -12.18 -4.90 4.80
N GLU A 65 -12.06 -3.76 5.48
CA GLU A 65 -12.90 -3.44 6.63
C GLU A 65 -14.38 -3.28 6.24
N GLN A 66 -14.67 -2.54 5.17
CA GLN A 66 -16.04 -2.41 4.65
C GLN A 66 -16.66 -3.76 4.26
N GLN A 67 -15.82 -4.72 3.87
CA GLN A 67 -16.20 -6.10 3.54
C GLN A 67 -16.25 -7.03 4.76
N ASN A 68 -15.97 -6.55 5.98
CA ASN A 68 -15.84 -7.34 7.21
C ASN A 68 -14.78 -8.46 7.15
N VAL A 69 -13.75 -8.31 6.31
CA VAL A 69 -12.65 -9.29 6.17
C VAL A 69 -11.55 -9.06 7.19
N LEU A 70 -11.22 -7.79 7.48
CA LEU A 70 -10.21 -7.41 8.47
C LEU A 70 -10.72 -6.30 9.40
N PRO A 71 -10.29 -6.29 10.68
CA PRO A 71 -10.65 -5.21 11.58
C PRO A 71 -10.01 -3.88 11.17
N ASN A 72 -10.68 -2.79 11.54
CA ASN A 72 -10.23 -1.42 11.28
C ASN A 72 -8.75 -1.23 11.65
N LYS A 73 -7.99 -0.60 10.76
CA LYS A 73 -6.56 -0.31 10.93
C LYS A 73 -5.65 -1.53 11.11
N ALA A 74 -6.09 -2.78 10.90
CA ALA A 74 -5.22 -3.95 11.05
C ALA A 74 -3.90 -3.82 10.25
N LEU A 75 -4.01 -3.52 8.94
CA LEU A 75 -2.84 -3.35 8.08
C LEU A 75 -2.01 -2.11 8.46
N ARG A 76 -2.66 -1.03 8.89
CA ARG A 76 -1.96 0.17 9.39
C ARG A 76 -1.16 -0.13 10.66
N ASN A 77 -1.75 -0.88 11.59
CA ASN A 77 -1.12 -1.27 12.84
C ASN A 77 0.05 -2.23 12.58
N LEU A 78 -0.07 -3.13 11.60
CA LEU A 78 1.05 -3.98 11.14
C LEU A 78 2.23 -3.13 10.66
N MET A 79 1.99 -2.11 9.84
CA MET A 79 3.05 -1.22 9.36
C MET A 79 3.67 -0.37 10.47
N ILE A 80 2.92 -0.06 11.53
CA ILE A 80 3.44 0.68 12.70
C ILE A 80 4.25 -0.25 13.61
N SER A 81 3.80 -1.48 13.84
CA SER A 81 4.48 -2.44 14.71
C SER A 81 5.74 -3.04 14.09
N LYS A 82 5.87 -3.01 12.76
CA LYS A 82 7.06 -3.45 12.02
C LYS A 82 7.66 -2.31 11.19
N PRO A 83 8.49 -1.43 11.79
CA PRO A 83 9.09 -0.31 11.08
C PRO A 83 9.99 -0.75 9.92
N GLU A 84 10.64 -1.91 10.05
CA GLU A 84 11.51 -2.52 9.02
C GLU A 84 10.76 -3.10 7.83
N LEU A 85 9.44 -3.20 7.90
CA LEU A 85 8.63 -3.68 6.77
C LEU A 85 8.75 -2.72 5.60
N CYS A 86 9.32 -3.19 4.49
CA CYS A 86 9.35 -2.49 3.21
C CYS A 86 7.97 -2.59 2.57
N LYS A 87 7.29 -1.45 2.42
CA LYS A 87 5.89 -1.40 1.99
C LYS A 87 5.78 -1.77 0.52
N SER A 88 6.78 -1.42 -0.29
CA SER A 88 6.82 -1.85 -1.69
C SER A 88 7.01 -3.35 -1.84
N ASN A 89 7.92 -3.96 -1.06
CA ASN A 89 8.08 -5.42 -1.04
C ASN A 89 6.80 -6.11 -0.56
N PHE A 90 6.15 -5.57 0.46
CA PHE A 90 4.91 -6.15 0.98
C PHE A 90 3.81 -6.17 -0.10
N VAL A 91 3.61 -5.09 -0.85
CA VAL A 91 2.68 -5.06 -1.99
C VAL A 91 3.06 -6.10 -3.04
N LEU A 92 4.35 -6.17 -3.41
CA LEU A 92 4.83 -7.12 -4.41
C LEU A 92 4.61 -8.57 -4.00
N PHE A 93 4.95 -8.94 -2.77
CA PHE A 93 4.77 -10.30 -2.25
C PHE A 93 3.31 -10.68 -2.08
N ILE A 94 2.41 -9.73 -1.76
CA ILE A 94 0.96 -9.98 -1.78
C ILE A 94 0.52 -10.34 -3.20
N MET A 95 0.92 -9.57 -4.21
CA MET A 95 0.53 -9.84 -5.59
C MET A 95 1.07 -11.18 -6.09
N GLU A 96 2.32 -11.48 -5.77
CA GLU A 96 2.97 -12.75 -6.13
C GLU A 96 2.26 -13.93 -5.46
N SER A 97 2.00 -13.84 -4.15
CA SER A 97 1.30 -14.88 -3.40
C SER A 97 -0.12 -15.11 -3.93
N ALA A 98 -0.86 -14.04 -4.24
CA ALA A 98 -2.19 -14.14 -4.83
C ALA A 98 -2.15 -14.77 -6.23
N SER A 99 -1.14 -14.46 -7.04
CA SER A 99 -0.95 -15.05 -8.37
C SER A 99 -0.61 -16.54 -8.28
N ASN A 100 0.18 -16.95 -7.29
CA ASN A 100 0.57 -18.34 -7.06
C ASN A 100 -0.56 -19.22 -6.51
N LEU A 101 -1.62 -18.62 -5.95
CA LEU A 101 -2.84 -19.34 -5.58
C LEU A 101 -3.67 -19.77 -6.81
N GLY A 102 -3.41 -19.17 -7.98
CA GLY A 102 -3.08 -19.91 -9.21
C GLY A 102 -4.08 -20.89 -9.82
N SER A 103 -5.38 -20.84 -9.50
CA SER A 103 -6.40 -21.63 -10.21
C SER A 103 -7.21 -20.77 -11.19
N GLU A 104 -7.74 -21.39 -12.26
CA GLU A 104 -8.57 -20.73 -13.28
C GLU A 104 -9.75 -19.93 -12.68
N GLN A 105 -10.22 -20.33 -11.49
CA GLN A 105 -11.27 -19.64 -10.75
C GLN A 105 -10.91 -18.19 -10.34
N PHE A 106 -9.63 -17.82 -10.43
CA PHE A 106 -9.11 -16.51 -10.04
C PHE A 106 -8.69 -15.63 -11.24
N ASP A 107 -9.11 -15.97 -12.46
CA ASP A 107 -8.87 -15.15 -13.65
C ASP A 107 -9.43 -13.72 -13.53
N PHE A 108 -10.40 -13.51 -12.63
CA PHE A 108 -10.89 -12.18 -12.30
C PHE A 108 -9.77 -11.25 -11.78
N LEU A 109 -8.72 -11.77 -11.11
CA LEU A 109 -7.59 -10.97 -10.64
C LEU A 109 -6.77 -10.40 -11.81
N LYS A 110 -6.60 -11.17 -12.89
CA LYS A 110 -5.91 -10.70 -14.11
C LYS A 110 -6.68 -9.57 -14.78
N ASN A 111 -8.01 -9.67 -14.79
CA ASN A 111 -8.86 -8.59 -15.30
C ASN A 111 -8.79 -7.37 -14.39
N SER A 112 -8.97 -7.56 -13.07
CA SER A 112 -8.89 -6.52 -12.05
C SER A 112 -7.57 -5.74 -12.11
N TYR A 113 -6.44 -6.41 -12.34
CA TYR A 113 -5.14 -5.76 -12.51
C TYR A 113 -5.12 -4.68 -13.60
N LYS A 114 -5.91 -4.87 -14.66
CA LYS A 114 -6.00 -3.95 -15.80
C LYS A 114 -7.13 -2.94 -15.65
N THR A 115 -8.25 -3.32 -15.05
CA THR A 115 -9.49 -2.54 -15.12
C THR A 115 -9.88 -1.87 -13.81
N GLU A 116 -9.48 -2.42 -12.67
CA GLU A 116 -9.87 -1.93 -11.35
C GLU A 116 -8.81 -1.03 -10.72
N GLN A 117 -9.26 -0.16 -9.82
CA GLN A 117 -8.39 0.72 -9.04
C GLN A 117 -7.39 -0.13 -8.23
N ALA A 118 -6.14 0.33 -8.15
CA ALA A 118 -5.06 -0.36 -7.46
C ALA A 118 -5.44 -0.79 -6.03
N ARG A 119 -6.12 0.08 -5.29
CA ARG A 119 -6.58 -0.21 -3.92
C ARG A 119 -7.60 -1.35 -3.85
N VAL A 120 -8.48 -1.47 -4.85
CA VAL A 120 -9.49 -2.53 -4.94
C VAL A 120 -8.81 -3.84 -5.32
N HIS A 121 -7.94 -3.79 -6.32
CA HIS A 121 -7.15 -4.96 -6.73
C HIS A 121 -6.31 -5.51 -5.57
N LEU A 122 -5.58 -4.65 -4.84
CA LEU A 122 -4.80 -5.10 -3.69
C LEU A 122 -5.69 -5.68 -2.60
N ALA A 123 -6.85 -5.09 -2.33
CA ALA A 123 -7.81 -5.65 -1.38
C ALA A 123 -8.30 -7.04 -1.80
N GLN A 124 -8.60 -7.25 -3.09
CA GLN A 124 -8.98 -8.56 -3.62
C GLN A 124 -7.85 -9.59 -3.45
N CYS A 125 -6.59 -9.22 -3.74
CA CYS A 125 -5.44 -10.09 -3.51
C CYS A 125 -5.29 -10.49 -2.04
N ILE A 126 -5.41 -9.53 -1.11
CA ILE A 126 -5.33 -9.81 0.33
C ILE A 126 -6.50 -10.69 0.77
N GLY A 127 -7.72 -10.39 0.34
CA GLY A 127 -8.91 -11.19 0.67
C GLY A 127 -8.75 -12.63 0.19
N LEU A 128 -8.20 -12.83 -1.01
CA LEU A 128 -7.93 -14.15 -1.56
C LEU A 128 -6.87 -14.91 -0.76
N ILE A 129 -5.79 -14.25 -0.35
CA ILE A 129 -4.78 -14.86 0.53
C ILE A 129 -5.36 -15.23 1.89
N LEU A 130 -6.23 -14.40 2.46
CA LEU A 130 -6.86 -14.69 3.75
C LEU A 130 -7.87 -15.85 3.65
N HIS A 131 -8.55 -15.99 2.51
CA HIS A 131 -9.58 -17.01 2.32
C HIS A 131 -9.01 -18.36 1.87
N HIS A 132 -7.94 -18.36 1.06
CA HIS A 132 -7.38 -19.58 0.45
C HIS A 132 -5.94 -19.88 0.84
N GLY A 133 -5.24 -18.94 1.46
CA GLY A 133 -3.92 -19.16 2.03
C GLY A 133 -3.97 -19.83 3.40
N SER A 134 -2.80 -20.06 3.98
CA SER A 134 -2.70 -20.50 5.37
C SER A 134 -3.08 -19.37 6.34
N GLU A 135 -3.52 -19.72 7.55
CA GLU A 135 -3.85 -18.74 8.61
C GLU A 135 -2.70 -17.75 8.91
N SER A 136 -1.46 -18.15 8.59
CA SER A 136 -0.25 -17.33 8.77
C SER A 136 0.29 -16.71 7.49
N ALA A 137 -0.36 -16.86 6.34
CA ALA A 137 0.16 -16.43 5.03
C ALA A 137 0.50 -14.93 5.01
N LEU A 138 -0.42 -14.08 5.48
CA LEU A 138 -0.19 -12.63 5.53
C LEU A 138 0.95 -12.25 6.49
N ALA A 139 1.12 -13.00 7.59
CA ALA A 139 2.20 -12.79 8.55
C ALA A 139 3.57 -13.22 7.97
N GLN A 140 3.61 -14.31 7.20
CA GLN A 140 4.80 -14.77 6.49
C GLN A 140 5.21 -13.78 5.41
N ILE A 141 4.26 -13.27 4.62
CA ILE A 141 4.50 -12.21 3.63
C ILE A 141 5.04 -10.96 4.31
N ALA A 142 4.47 -10.56 5.45
CA ALA A 142 4.95 -9.41 6.21
C ALA A 142 6.37 -9.62 6.76
N LEU A 143 6.75 -10.85 7.11
CA LEU A 143 8.11 -11.18 7.54
C LEU A 143 9.09 -11.14 6.37
N ALA A 144 8.72 -11.73 5.23
CA ALA A 144 9.53 -11.66 4.01
C ALA A 144 9.74 -10.22 3.54
N ALA A 145 8.72 -9.37 3.68
CA ALA A 145 8.80 -7.95 3.35
C ALA A 145 9.72 -7.13 4.29
N CYS A 146 10.18 -7.69 5.41
CA CYS A 146 11.20 -7.06 6.25
C CYS A 146 12.63 -7.35 5.76
N SER A 147 12.83 -8.27 4.82
CA SER A 147 14.13 -8.47 4.18
C SER A 147 14.48 -7.31 3.24
N ASP A 148 15.75 -7.23 2.81
CA ASP A 148 16.24 -6.14 1.98
C ASP A 148 15.32 -5.86 0.76
N PRO A 149 15.13 -4.58 0.39
CA PRO A 149 14.29 -4.19 -0.73
C PRO A 149 14.72 -4.91 -1.99
N ILE A 150 13.76 -5.49 -2.72
CA ILE A 150 14.03 -5.99 -4.06
C ILE A 150 14.19 -4.75 -4.96
N ASP A 151 15.37 -4.63 -5.59
CA ASP A 151 15.71 -3.54 -6.50
C ASP A 151 14.86 -3.59 -7.78
#